data_AF-A0A4Y4DQR4-F1
#
_entry.id   AF-A0A4Y4DQR4-F1
#
_cell.length_a   1.000
_cell.length_b   1.000
_cell.length_c   1.000
_cell.angle_alpha   90.00
_cell.angle_beta   90.00
_cell.angle_gamma   90.00
#
_symmetry.space_group_name_H-M   'P 1'
#
loop_
_entity.id
_entity.type
_entity.pdbx_description
1 polymer ?
#
loop_
_entity_poly.entity_id
_entity_poly.type
_entity_poly.pdbx_seq_one_letter_code
_entity_poly.pdbx_strand_id
1 'polypeptide(L)'
;MGISIANAALRLVSGAFILNSGINKLRLDEASAAGLQQMASNGIPQLGEIEPATFGKMLSVGEISLGSALLLPLIPSRLAGLGLGVFSGSLLAAYLRTPGMTESDGVRPTQDGTALAKDVWLAGIAVALIFGHKAAKKSKKKK
;
A
#
# COMPACT_ATOMS: atom_id res chain seq x y z
N MET A 1 -13.76 -11.82 18.46
CA MET A 1 -13.22 -10.76 17.57
C MET A 1 -14.36 -9.86 17.09
N GLY A 2 -14.66 -8.74 17.75
CA GLY A 2 -15.62 -7.76 17.17
C GLY A 2 -15.00 -6.99 15.99
N ILE A 3 -15.72 -6.86 14.89
CA ILE A 3 -15.32 -6.03 13.74
C ILE A 3 -15.53 -4.55 14.12
N SER A 4 -14.46 -3.74 14.04
CA SER A 4 -14.58 -2.28 14.13
C SER A 4 -15.04 -1.76 12.78
N ILE A 5 -16.12 -0.98 12.73
CA ILE A 5 -16.63 -0.39 11.47
C ILE A 5 -15.55 0.48 10.83
N ALA A 6 -14.81 1.26 11.63
CA ALA A 6 -13.70 2.07 11.13
C ALA A 6 -12.62 1.19 10.48
N ASN A 7 -12.18 0.13 11.16
CA ASN A 7 -11.15 -0.76 10.59
C ASN A 7 -11.69 -1.51 9.36
N ALA A 8 -12.96 -1.90 9.35
CA ALA A 8 -13.59 -2.54 8.21
C ALA A 8 -13.63 -1.62 6.99
N ALA A 9 -14.04 -0.36 7.17
CA ALA A 9 -14.04 0.64 6.10
C ALA A 9 -12.63 0.87 5.56
N LEU A 10 -11.65 1.10 6.45
CA LEU A 10 -10.25 1.31 6.08
C LEU A 10 -9.65 0.13 5.31
N ARG A 11 -9.94 -1.10 5.75
CA ARG A 11 -9.48 -2.33 5.08
C ARG A 11 -10.19 -2.55 3.75
N LEU A 12 -11.47 -2.22 3.67
CA LEU A 12 -12.26 -2.39 2.44
C LEU A 12 -11.74 -1.47 1.33
N VAL A 13 -11.58 -0.17 1.62
CA VAL A 13 -11.14 0.79 0.60
C VAL A 13 -9.71 0.51 0.11
N SER A 14 -8.78 0.28 1.03
CA SER A 14 -7.39 -0.03 0.68
C SER A 14 -7.25 -1.41 0.02
N GLY A 15 -7.89 -2.43 0.61
CA GLY A 15 -7.83 -3.81 0.13
C GLY A 15 -8.43 -3.99 -1.25
N ALA A 16 -9.61 -3.40 -1.52
CA ALA A 16 -10.25 -3.49 -2.83
C ALA A 16 -9.42 -2.81 -3.92
N PHE A 17 -8.88 -1.63 -3.64
CA PHE A 17 -8.06 -0.90 -4.61
C PHE A 17 -6.76 -1.65 -4.94
N ILE A 18 -6.04 -2.12 -3.91
CA ILE A 18 -4.79 -2.88 -4.07
C ILE A 18 -5.05 -4.21 -4.79
N LEU A 19 -6.10 -4.95 -4.40
CA LEU A 19 -6.46 -6.21 -5.04
C LEU A 19 -6.78 -6.01 -6.53
N ASN A 20 -7.59 -5.00 -6.86
CA ASN A 20 -7.90 -4.67 -8.25
C ASN A 20 -6.62 -4.29 -9.02
N SER A 21 -5.72 -3.51 -8.42
CA SER A 21 -4.43 -3.16 -9.02
C SER A 21 -3.62 -4.42 -9.35
N GLY A 22 -3.50 -5.34 -8.39
CA GLY A 22 -2.76 -6.59 -8.58
C GLY A 22 -3.35 -7.48 -9.67
N ILE A 23 -4.68 -7.64 -9.70
CA ILE A 23 -5.38 -8.41 -10.75
C ILE A 23 -5.12 -7.81 -12.14
N ASN A 24 -5.21 -6.48 -12.28
CA ASN A 24 -4.93 -5.81 -13.55
C ASN A 24 -3.47 -5.99 -13.97
N LYS A 25 -2.54 -6.07 -13.00
CA LYS A 25 -1.11 -6.31 -13.27
C LYS A 25 -0.76 -7.73 -13.70
N LEU A 26 -1.67 -8.71 -13.57
CA LEU A 26 -1.46 -10.07 -14.10
C LEU A 26 -1.32 -10.09 -15.64
N ARG A 27 -1.77 -9.03 -16.31
CA ARG A 27 -1.80 -8.91 -17.78
C ARG A 27 -0.82 -7.86 -18.31
N LEU A 28 0.17 -7.47 -17.51
CA LEU A 28 1.21 -6.53 -17.95
C LEU A 28 1.99 -7.09 -19.15
N ASP A 29 2.16 -6.26 -20.17
CA ASP A 29 3.17 -6.48 -21.20
C ASP A 29 4.57 -6.17 -20.66
N GLU A 30 5.60 -6.62 -21.38
CA GLU A 30 7.00 -6.47 -20.98
C GLU A 30 7.43 -5.01 -20.83
N ALA A 31 6.96 -4.10 -21.69
CA ALA A 31 7.34 -2.69 -21.63
C ALA A 31 6.72 -2.01 -20.40
N SER A 32 5.44 -2.29 -20.13
CA SER A 32 4.79 -1.82 -18.89
C SER A 32 5.44 -2.39 -17.63
N ALA A 33 5.84 -3.66 -17.65
CA ALA A 33 6.54 -4.29 -16.54
C ALA A 33 7.93 -3.66 -16.30
N ALA A 34 8.69 -3.37 -17.36
CA ALA A 34 9.97 -2.67 -17.29
C ALA A 34 9.83 -1.24 -16.75
N GLY A 35 8.79 -0.51 -17.19
CA GLY A 35 8.51 0.82 -16.65
C GLY A 35 8.22 0.82 -15.15
N LEU A 36 7.41 -0.13 -14.68
CA LEU A 36 7.12 -0.29 -13.25
C LEU A 36 8.36 -0.72 -12.45
N GLN A 37 9.16 -1.63 -12.99
CA GLN A 37 10.39 -2.09 -12.37
C GLN A 37 11.40 -0.94 -12.25
N GLN A 38 11.59 -0.17 -13.31
CA GLN A 38 12.49 0.98 -13.31
C GLN A 38 12.06 1.99 -12.25
N MET A 39 10.76 2.31 -12.18
CA MET A 39 10.23 3.20 -11.15
C MET A 39 10.45 2.63 -9.74
N ALA A 40 10.22 1.34 -9.53
CA ALA A 40 10.46 0.69 -8.24
C ALA A 40 11.95 0.67 -7.86
N SER A 41 12.85 0.56 -8.84
CA SER A 41 14.30 0.53 -8.64
C SER A 41 14.85 1.86 -8.10
N ASN A 42 14.21 3.00 -8.40
CA ASN A 42 14.55 4.29 -7.79
C ASN A 42 14.35 4.26 -6.26
N GLY A 43 13.34 3.52 -5.80
CA GLY A 43 13.07 3.29 -4.38
C GLY A 43 14.01 2.23 -3.79
N ILE A 44 14.08 1.05 -4.41
CA ILE A 44 14.83 -0.13 -3.95
C ILE A 44 15.70 -0.63 -5.11
N PRO A 45 16.99 -0.24 -5.17
CA PRO A 45 17.86 -0.53 -6.32
C PRO A 45 17.95 -2.00 -6.72
N GLN A 46 17.86 -2.90 -5.74
CA GLN A 46 17.92 -4.35 -5.93
C GLN A 46 16.79 -4.89 -6.82
N LEU A 47 15.66 -4.17 -6.94
CA LEU A 47 14.57 -4.56 -7.84
C LEU A 47 14.97 -4.44 -9.31
N GLY A 48 15.97 -3.62 -9.64
CA GLY A 48 16.53 -3.48 -10.98
C GLY A 48 17.24 -4.74 -11.50
N GLU A 49 17.63 -5.65 -10.60
CA GLU A 49 18.32 -6.90 -10.95
C GLU A 49 17.35 -8.04 -11.33
N ILE A 50 16.06 -7.85 -11.07
CA ILE A 50 15.02 -8.83 -11.38
C ILE A 50 14.59 -8.67 -12.84
N GLU A 51 14.39 -9.75 -13.57
CA GLU A 51 13.86 -9.66 -14.94
C GLU A 51 12.47 -8.98 -14.95
N PRO A 52 12.19 -8.01 -15.85
CA PRO A 52 10.98 -7.19 -15.78
C PRO A 52 9.66 -7.98 -15.72
N ALA A 53 9.49 -9.03 -16.51
CA ALA A 53 8.26 -9.82 -16.49
C ALA A 53 8.11 -10.58 -15.16
N THR A 54 9.22 -11.07 -14.61
CA THR A 54 9.29 -11.68 -13.27
C THR A 54 8.93 -10.66 -12.19
N PHE A 55 9.48 -9.45 -12.24
CA PHE A 55 9.11 -8.36 -11.34
C PHE A 55 7.61 -8.05 -11.40
N GLY A 56 7.05 -7.89 -12.61
CA GLY A 56 5.63 -7.60 -12.81
C GLY A 56 4.72 -8.67 -12.20
N LYS A 57 5.06 -9.95 -12.38
CA LYS A 57 4.36 -11.08 -11.75
C LYS A 57 4.47 -11.06 -10.23
N MET A 58 5.68 -10.85 -9.69
CA MET A 58 5.89 -10.78 -8.23
C MET A 58 5.12 -9.63 -7.60
N LEU A 59 5.15 -8.45 -8.23
CA LEU A 59 4.39 -7.27 -7.79
C LEU A 59 2.89 -7.56 -7.79
N SER A 60 2.37 -8.13 -8.88
CA SER A 60 0.97 -8.50 -9.01
C SER A 60 0.52 -9.49 -7.92
N VAL A 61 1.29 -10.57 -7.70
CA VAL A 61 1.00 -11.55 -6.64
C VAL A 61 1.08 -10.92 -5.25
N GLY A 62 2.05 -10.04 -5.02
CA GLY A 62 2.19 -9.30 -3.75
C GLY A 62 0.97 -8.40 -3.47
N GLU A 63 0.52 -7.65 -4.46
CA GLU A 63 -0.67 -6.81 -4.36
C GLU A 63 -1.95 -7.63 -4.16
N ILE A 64 -2.13 -8.72 -4.91
CA ILE A 64 -3.28 -9.63 -4.72
C ILE A 64 -3.27 -10.21 -3.30
N SER A 65 -2.11 -10.64 -2.82
CA SER A 65 -1.95 -11.21 -1.48
C SER A 65 -2.29 -10.18 -0.40
N LEU A 66 -1.73 -8.97 -0.50
CA LEU A 66 -1.99 -7.89 0.45
C LEU A 66 -3.46 -7.42 0.41
N GLY A 67 -4.00 -7.20 -0.79
CA GLY A 67 -5.39 -6.81 -1.00
C GLY A 67 -6.36 -7.84 -0.41
N SER A 68 -6.11 -9.13 -0.66
CA SER A 68 -6.88 -10.23 -0.07
C SER A 68 -6.73 -10.29 1.45
N ALA A 69 -5.52 -10.11 1.98
CA ALA A 69 -5.28 -10.08 3.43
C ALA A 69 -6.00 -8.92 4.13
N LEU A 70 -6.16 -7.78 3.44
CA LEU A 70 -6.94 -6.64 3.94
C LEU A 70 -8.45 -6.95 3.91
N LEU A 71 -8.96 -7.52 2.81
CA LEU A 71 -10.40 -7.79 2.66
C LEU A 71 -10.90 -8.95 3.53
N LEU A 72 -10.11 -10.02 3.67
CA LEU A 72 -10.53 -11.19 4.41
C LEU A 72 -10.46 -10.93 5.93
N PRO A 73 -11.51 -11.25 6.70
CA PRO A 73 -11.55 -11.01 8.14
C PRO A 73 -10.69 -12.01 8.95
N LEU A 74 -9.90 -12.83 8.26
CA LEU A 74 -9.04 -13.87 8.85
C LEU A 74 -7.73 -13.29 9.41
N ILE A 75 -7.28 -12.15 8.88
CA ILE A 75 -6.00 -11.54 9.25
C ILE A 75 -6.22 -10.43 10.30
N PRO A 76 -5.55 -10.47 11.47
CA PRO A 76 -5.63 -9.42 12.48
C PRO A 76 -5.37 -8.02 11.90
N SER A 77 -6.11 -7.01 12.36
CA SER A 77 -5.98 -5.62 11.84
C SER A 77 -4.56 -5.10 11.90
N ARG A 78 -3.84 -5.37 13.00
CA ARG A 78 -2.45 -4.95 13.16
C ARG A 78 -1.52 -5.58 12.13
N LEU A 79 -1.69 -6.88 11.86
CA LEU A 79 -0.84 -7.60 10.90
C LEU A 79 -1.09 -7.13 9.47
N ALA A 80 -2.36 -6.95 9.09
CA ALA A 80 -2.70 -6.37 7.79
C ALA A 80 -2.20 -4.92 7.67
N GLY A 81 -2.25 -4.15 8.77
CA GLY A 81 -1.71 -2.80 8.86
C GLY A 81 -0.18 -2.76 8.67
N LEU A 82 0.56 -3.72 9.25
CA LEU A 82 2.01 -3.84 9.01
C LEU A 82 2.32 -4.13 7.53
N GLY A 83 1.59 -5.06 6.91
CA GLY A 83 1.73 -5.33 5.48
C GLY A 83 1.45 -4.10 4.61
N LEU A 84 0.37 -3.38 4.91
CA LEU A 84 0.04 -2.12 4.23
C LEU A 84 1.10 -1.04 4.50
N GLY A 85 1.70 -1.01 5.69
CA GLY A 85 2.78 -0.09 6.06
C GLY A 85 4.04 -0.32 5.24
N VAL A 86 4.46 -1.58 5.07
CA VAL A 86 5.59 -1.93 4.19
C VAL A 86 5.29 -1.55 2.74
N PHE A 87 4.11 -1.89 2.25
CA PHE A 87 3.68 -1.57 0.89
C PHE A 87 3.65 -0.05 0.63
N SER A 88 2.92 0.71 1.44
CA SER A 88 2.83 2.17 1.31
C SER A 88 4.18 2.86 1.53
N GLY A 89 5.00 2.35 2.46
CA GLY A 89 6.36 2.83 2.65
C GLY A 89 7.24 2.66 1.39
N SER A 90 7.10 1.55 0.68
CA SER A 90 7.82 1.32 -0.58
C SER A 90 7.39 2.29 -1.70
N LEU A 91 6.10 2.60 -1.78
CA LEU A 91 5.56 3.60 -2.74
C LEU A 91 6.06 5.01 -2.42
N LEU A 92 6.02 5.39 -1.13
CA LEU A 92 6.54 6.69 -0.70
C LEU A 92 8.05 6.80 -0.90
N ALA A 93 8.80 5.72 -0.70
CA ALA A 93 10.23 5.71 -1.00
C ALA A 93 10.49 5.88 -2.49
N ALA A 94 9.72 5.21 -3.37
CA ALA A 94 9.83 5.40 -4.81
C ALA A 94 9.48 6.84 -5.22
N TYR A 95 8.42 7.42 -4.64
CA TYR A 95 8.02 8.81 -4.85
C TYR A 95 9.13 9.80 -4.48
N LEU A 96 9.67 9.71 -3.26
CA LEU A 96 10.67 10.65 -2.75
C LEU A 96 12.05 10.50 -3.43
N ARG A 97 12.36 9.30 -3.97
CA ARG A 97 13.66 9.02 -4.59
C ARG A 97 13.65 9.14 -6.11
N THR A 98 12.49 9.24 -6.75
CA THR A 98 12.41 9.41 -8.21
C THR A 98 12.65 10.87 -8.58
N PRO A 99 13.67 11.19 -9.40
CA PRO A 99 13.92 12.56 -9.84
C PRO A 99 12.71 13.17 -10.56
N GLY A 100 12.42 14.44 -10.26
CA GLY A 100 11.31 15.18 -10.88
C GLY A 100 9.93 14.97 -10.24
N MET A 101 9.81 14.07 -9.25
CA MET A 101 8.54 13.83 -8.55
C MET A 101 8.28 14.81 -7.39
N THR A 102 9.34 15.42 -6.84
CA THR A 102 9.24 16.41 -5.77
C THR A 102 9.71 17.79 -6.24
N GLU A 103 9.16 18.84 -5.64
CA GLU A 103 9.68 20.21 -5.75
C GLU A 103 11.11 20.31 -5.18
N SER A 104 11.70 21.50 -5.23
CA SER A 104 13.06 21.78 -4.74
C SER A 104 13.29 21.49 -3.26
N ASP A 105 12.22 21.32 -2.47
CA ASP A 105 12.29 20.94 -1.05
C ASP A 105 12.42 19.42 -0.81
N GLY A 106 12.28 18.60 -1.86
CA GLY A 106 12.36 17.15 -1.76
C GLY A 106 11.15 16.46 -1.11
N VAL A 107 10.05 17.17 -0.87
CA VAL A 107 8.87 16.61 -0.17
C VAL A 107 7.56 16.89 -0.89
N ARG A 108 7.33 18.12 -1.38
CA ARG A 108 6.05 18.46 -2.03
C ARG A 108 6.00 17.91 -3.45
N PRO A 109 4.86 17.40 -3.93
CA PRO A 109 4.79 16.82 -5.27
C PRO A 109 4.85 17.88 -6.35
N THR A 110 5.57 17.57 -7.43
CA THR A 110 5.36 18.23 -8.72
C THR A 110 4.02 17.77 -9.33
N GLN A 111 3.67 18.33 -10.50
CA GLN A 111 2.52 17.84 -11.25
C GLN A 111 2.63 16.34 -11.56
N ASP A 112 3.81 15.89 -11.98
CA ASP A 112 4.08 14.48 -12.30
C ASP A 112 4.06 13.59 -11.05
N GLY A 113 4.56 14.11 -9.92
CA GLY A 113 4.60 13.37 -8.65
C GLY A 113 3.27 13.24 -7.92
N THR A 114 2.26 14.02 -8.29
CA THR A 114 0.96 14.07 -7.59
C THR A 114 0.27 12.69 -7.58
N ALA A 115 0.41 11.92 -8.66
CA ALA A 115 -0.20 10.60 -8.78
C ALA A 115 0.34 9.58 -7.77
N LEU A 116 1.62 9.68 -7.39
CA LEU A 116 2.28 8.81 -6.40
C LEU A 116 2.17 9.39 -4.97
N ALA A 117 2.24 10.71 -4.82
CA ALA A 117 2.19 11.37 -3.52
C ALA A 117 0.88 11.09 -2.75
N LYS A 118 -0.24 10.91 -3.46
CA LYS A 118 -1.55 10.59 -2.85
C LYS A 118 -1.56 9.26 -2.08
N ASP A 119 -0.61 8.36 -2.36
CA ASP A 119 -0.50 7.08 -1.65
C ASP A 119 -0.06 7.25 -0.19
N VAL A 120 0.28 8.47 0.24
CA VAL A 120 0.47 8.83 1.66
C VAL A 120 -0.75 8.48 2.53
N TRP A 121 -1.96 8.49 1.96
CA TRP A 121 -3.15 8.07 2.69
C TRP A 121 -3.08 6.59 3.08
N LEU A 122 -2.49 5.72 2.25
CA LEU A 122 -2.30 4.31 2.58
C LEU A 122 -1.39 4.13 3.79
N ALA A 123 -0.35 4.97 3.93
CA ALA A 123 0.51 4.98 5.11
C ALA A 123 -0.27 5.42 6.37
N GLY A 124 -1.12 6.45 6.25
CA GLY A 124 -2.03 6.86 7.33
C GLY A 124 -3.00 5.74 7.73
N ILE A 125 -3.55 5.01 6.77
CA ILE A 125 -4.42 3.86 7.01
C ILE A 125 -3.64 2.73 7.71
N ALA A 126 -2.40 2.45 7.29
CA ALA A 126 -1.55 1.46 7.93
C ALA A 126 -1.34 1.79 9.42
N VAL A 127 -0.98 3.04 9.74
CA VAL A 127 -0.84 3.53 11.11
C VAL A 127 -2.15 3.34 11.90
N ALA A 128 -3.29 3.72 11.32
CA ALA A 128 -4.59 3.53 11.95
C ALA A 128 -4.93 2.05 12.20
N LEU A 129 -4.54 1.13 11.32
CA LEU A 129 -4.76 -0.31 11.51
C LEU A 129 -3.83 -0.94 12.55
N ILE A 130 -2.60 -0.42 12.69
CA ILE A 130 -1.60 -0.86 13.68
C ILE A 130 -1.99 -0.38 15.09
N PHE A 131 -2.31 0.91 15.22
CA PHE A 131 -2.51 1.56 16.51
C PHE A 131 -3.98 1.79 16.88
N GLY A 132 -4.92 1.53 15.96
CA GLY A 132 -6.35 1.66 16.18
C GLY A 132 -6.83 0.74 17.29
N HIS A 133 -7.22 1.32 18.43
CA HIS A 133 -7.79 0.59 19.54
C HIS A 133 -9.29 0.36 19.31
N LYS A 134 -9.79 -0.79 19.78
CA LYS A 134 -11.23 -0.95 19.95
C LYS A 134 -11.69 0.00 21.04
N ALA A 135 -12.74 0.77 20.79
CA ALA A 135 -13.44 1.49 21.85
C ALA A 135 -13.84 0.47 22.92
N ALA A 136 -13.21 0.56 24.10
CA ALA A 136 -13.57 -0.25 25.24
C ALA A 136 -15.05 0.03 25.54
N LYS A 137 -15.88 -1.01 25.53
CA LYS A 137 -17.29 -0.91 25.90
C LYS A 137 -17.32 -0.31 27.30
N LYS A 138 -17.66 0.98 27.45
CA LYS A 138 -17.82 1.62 28.77
C LYS A 138 -18.87 0.80 29.52
N SER A 139 -18.41 -0.04 30.44
CA SER A 139 -19.27 -0.67 31.43
C SER A 139 -19.97 0.48 32.16
N LYS A 140 -21.28 0.64 31.92
CA LYS A 140 -22.12 1.52 32.73
C LYS A 140 -22.05 1.00 34.16
N LYS A 141 -21.21 1.61 35.00
CA LYS A 141 -21.36 1.53 36.45
C LYS A 141 -22.70 2.20 36.77
N LYS A 142 -23.75 1.38 36.95
CA LYS A 142 -24.96 1.80 37.65
C LYS A 142 -24.52 2.25 39.05
N LYS A 143 -24.78 3.51 39.39
CA LYS A 143 -25.00 3.95 40.76
C LYS A 143 -26.48 4.21 40.90
#